data_AF-A0A2W1BQE5-F1
#
_entry.id   AF-A0A2W1BQE5-F1
#
_cell.length_a   1.000
_cell.length_b   1.000
_cell.length_c   1.000
_cell.angle_alpha   90.00
_cell.angle_beta   90.00
_cell.angle_gamma   90.00
#
_symmetry.space_group_name_H-M   'P 1'
#
loop_
_entity.id
_entity.type
_entity.pdbx_description
1 polymer ?
#
loop_
_entity_poly.entity_id
_entity_poly.type
_entity_poly.pdbx_seq_one_letter_code
_entity_poly.pdbx_strand_id
1 'polypeptide(L)'
;MRWFSRNRNNNQQWSGFSEKSSKKPKPTRADKGQVSPPTLAMSLGTTDHVKSAFLKYVAVIRTTKEVNLRTCNKIMLTFRRENEGLLRVLLKDAEAAVDDNTNSQVIAGEMTGSYMAAYSTKSGFVALDEEATERTGKIKFETPHDDPIVVTAKCTKIMLEDSILEMAQTISGTSDTSASTEAWAVPNIRWVNGVRQNYLGGETLHHDN
;
A
#
# COMPACT_ATOMS: atom_id res chain seq x y z
N MET A 1 75.59 -13.50 23.86
CA MET A 1 76.25 -14.41 22.88
C MET A 1 75.16 -15.20 22.15
N ARG A 2 75.40 -15.46 20.86
CA ARG A 2 74.48 -16.04 19.86
C ARG A 2 73.86 -17.38 20.32
N TRP A 3 72.65 -17.72 19.87
CA TRP A 3 72.37 -18.69 18.79
C TRP A 3 70.84 -18.92 18.61
N PHE A 4 70.41 -18.83 17.35
CA PHE A 4 69.30 -19.48 16.63
C PHE A 4 67.99 -19.89 17.35
N SER A 5 66.84 -19.52 16.76
CA SER A 5 66.20 -20.42 15.78
C SER A 5 65.16 -19.70 14.91
N ARG A 6 65.19 -20.00 13.61
CA ARG A 6 64.12 -19.72 12.66
C ARG A 6 62.96 -20.65 12.97
N ASN A 7 61.73 -20.14 12.96
CA ASN A 7 60.64 -20.95 12.42
C ASN A 7 59.74 -20.10 11.54
N ARG A 8 59.65 -20.50 10.27
CA ARG A 8 58.66 -20.01 9.31
C ARG A 8 57.32 -20.58 9.76
N ASN A 9 56.30 -19.74 9.86
CA ASN A 9 55.01 -20.10 9.29
C ASN A 9 54.24 -18.82 8.94
N ASN A 10 53.92 -18.72 7.65
CA ASN A 10 53.00 -17.77 7.08
C ASN A 10 51.62 -17.97 7.71
N ASN A 11 51.05 -16.91 8.27
CA ASN A 11 49.68 -16.50 7.97
C ASN A 11 49.48 -15.09 8.53
N GLN A 12 49.56 -14.10 7.64
CA GLN A 12 49.07 -12.75 7.93
C GLN A 12 47.55 -12.82 8.07
N GLN A 13 47.09 -12.88 9.31
CA GLN A 13 45.70 -12.73 9.69
C GLN A 13 45.40 -11.24 9.77
N TRP A 14 44.71 -10.70 8.76
CA TRP A 14 44.16 -9.35 8.81
C TRP A 14 42.93 -9.36 9.71
N SER A 15 43.13 -9.04 10.99
CA SER A 15 42.09 -8.80 11.97
C SER A 15 41.46 -7.43 11.74
N GLY A 16 40.20 -7.41 11.30
CA GLY A 16 39.48 -6.15 11.08
C GLY A 16 38.04 -6.29 10.59
N PHE A 17 37.18 -7.05 11.28
CA PHE A 17 35.73 -6.87 11.17
C PHE A 17 35.11 -6.77 12.56
N SER A 18 34.73 -5.54 12.90
CA SER A 18 33.90 -5.20 14.05
C SER A 18 32.56 -5.93 13.95
N GLU A 19 32.29 -6.77 14.94
CA GLU A 19 31.03 -7.49 15.11
C GLU A 19 29.93 -6.47 15.45
N LYS A 20 29.22 -5.99 14.43
CA LYS A 20 28.01 -5.16 14.61
C LYS A 20 26.94 -6.04 15.27
N SER A 21 26.66 -5.78 16.54
CA SER A 21 25.57 -6.40 17.30
C SER A 21 24.26 -6.39 16.50
N SER A 22 23.80 -7.55 16.05
CA SER A 22 22.53 -7.69 15.34
C SER A 22 21.37 -7.54 16.34
N LYS A 23 20.77 -6.35 16.39
CA LYS A 23 19.49 -6.17 17.11
C LYS A 23 18.46 -7.08 16.45
N LYS A 24 17.86 -8.01 17.22
CA LYS A 24 16.75 -8.84 16.76
C LYS A 24 15.63 -7.93 16.21
N PRO A 25 15.11 -8.19 15.00
CA PRO A 25 14.04 -7.37 14.43
C PRO A 25 12.79 -7.46 15.30
N LYS A 26 12.10 -6.33 15.46
CA LYS A 26 10.82 -6.31 16.18
C LYS A 26 9.80 -7.17 15.40
N PRO A 27 8.95 -7.95 16.09
CA PRO A 27 7.92 -8.75 15.44
C PRO A 27 6.97 -7.85 14.64
N THR A 28 6.73 -8.24 13.40
CA THR A 28 5.84 -7.58 12.46
C THR A 28 4.37 -7.79 12.85
N ARG A 29 3.44 -7.07 12.20
CA ARG A 29 2.00 -7.27 12.42
C ARG A 29 1.54 -8.67 11.97
N ALA A 30 2.21 -9.25 10.97
CA ALA A 30 1.96 -10.63 10.53
C ALA A 30 2.40 -11.64 11.59
N ASP A 31 3.57 -11.44 12.22
CA ASP A 31 4.05 -12.29 13.32
C ASP A 31 3.11 -12.27 14.54
N LYS A 32 2.29 -11.22 14.65
CA LYS A 32 1.26 -11.07 15.70
C LYS A 32 -0.13 -11.56 15.29
N GLY A 33 -0.28 -12.14 14.09
CA GLY A 33 -1.57 -12.59 13.56
C GLY A 33 -2.59 -11.47 13.28
N GLN A 34 -2.13 -10.22 13.23
CA GLN A 34 -3.02 -9.06 13.01
C GLN A 34 -3.34 -8.83 11.54
N VAL A 35 -2.54 -9.40 10.64
CA VAL A 35 -2.68 -9.36 9.19
C VAL A 35 -2.15 -10.66 8.61
N SER A 36 -2.79 -11.17 7.56
CA SER A 36 -2.27 -12.33 6.82
C SER A 36 -1.22 -11.86 5.81
N PRO A 37 0.02 -12.38 5.84
CA PRO A 37 1.01 -12.03 4.83
C PRO A 37 0.60 -12.61 3.47
N PRO A 38 0.88 -11.92 2.35
CA PRO A 38 0.60 -12.45 1.02
C PRO A 38 1.49 -13.66 0.73
N THR A 39 0.91 -14.71 0.14
CA THR A 39 1.68 -15.84 -0.39
C THR A 39 2.46 -15.38 -1.62
N LEU A 40 3.79 -15.40 -1.55
CA LEU A 40 4.66 -15.04 -2.67
C LEU A 40 5.08 -16.30 -3.43
N ALA A 41 5.03 -16.26 -4.75
CA ALA A 41 5.58 -17.33 -5.59
C ALA A 41 7.13 -17.29 -5.58
N MET A 42 7.76 -18.46 -5.71
CA MET A 42 9.18 -18.52 -6.05
C MET A 42 9.37 -17.87 -7.42
N SER A 43 10.18 -16.81 -7.48
CA SER A 43 10.39 -16.07 -8.72
C SER A 43 11.43 -16.78 -9.57
N LEU A 44 11.01 -17.26 -10.74
CA LEU A 44 11.87 -17.91 -11.74
C LEU A 44 12.13 -16.97 -12.94
N GLY A 45 11.41 -15.85 -13.04
CA GLY A 45 11.63 -14.81 -14.06
C GLY A 45 10.98 -13.45 -13.75
N THR A 46 11.15 -12.49 -14.65
CA THR A 46 10.63 -11.10 -14.54
C THR A 46 9.11 -11.04 -14.39
N THR A 47 8.37 -11.92 -15.08
CA THR A 47 6.92 -12.05 -14.96
C THR A 47 6.47 -12.40 -13.54
N ASP A 48 7.21 -13.28 -12.83
CA ASP A 48 6.86 -13.66 -11.46
C ASP A 48 7.10 -12.53 -10.46
N HIS A 49 8.13 -11.70 -10.71
CA HIS A 49 8.35 -10.49 -9.92
C HIS A 49 7.21 -9.50 -10.08
N VAL A 50 6.71 -9.32 -11.31
CA VAL A 50 5.56 -8.44 -11.59
C VAL A 50 4.30 -8.97 -10.91
N LYS A 51 3.97 -10.25 -11.08
CA LYS A 51 2.83 -10.89 -10.38
C LYS A 51 2.95 -10.74 -8.86
N SER A 52 4.13 -10.99 -8.30
CA SER A 52 4.40 -10.82 -6.87
C SER A 52 4.23 -9.37 -6.39
N ALA A 53 4.58 -8.38 -7.23
CA ALA A 53 4.37 -6.97 -6.93
C ALA A 53 2.87 -6.64 -6.90
N PHE A 54 2.10 -7.11 -7.87
CA PHE A 54 0.64 -6.93 -7.90
C PHE A 54 -0.05 -7.65 -6.73
N LEU A 55 0.39 -8.84 -6.34
CA LEU A 55 -0.11 -9.51 -5.13
C LEU A 55 0.12 -8.66 -3.86
N LYS A 56 1.32 -8.10 -3.71
CA LYS A 56 1.63 -7.19 -2.60
C LYS A 56 0.77 -5.94 -2.64
N TYR A 57 0.58 -5.35 -3.82
CA TYR A 57 -0.29 -4.21 -4.01
C TYR A 57 -1.73 -4.56 -3.59
N VAL A 58 -2.33 -5.62 -4.13
CA VAL A 58 -3.68 -6.08 -3.77
C VAL A 58 -3.81 -6.29 -2.26
N ALA A 59 -2.83 -6.93 -1.62
CA ALA A 59 -2.84 -7.16 -0.18
C ALA A 59 -2.81 -5.84 0.62
N VAL A 60 -1.97 -4.89 0.23
CA VAL A 60 -1.88 -3.56 0.86
C VAL A 60 -3.19 -2.80 0.69
N ILE A 61 -3.77 -2.80 -0.52
CA ILE A 61 -5.01 -2.07 -0.79
C ILE A 61 -6.19 -2.67 -0.03
N ARG A 62 -6.37 -4.00 -0.04
CA ARG A 62 -7.42 -4.67 0.74
C ARG A 62 -7.30 -4.35 2.22
N THR A 63 -6.09 -4.50 2.79
CA THR A 63 -5.84 -4.21 4.21
C THR A 63 -6.12 -2.74 4.53
N THR A 64 -5.75 -1.82 3.63
CA THR A 64 -5.98 -0.39 3.80
C THR A 64 -7.47 -0.06 3.74
N LYS A 65 -8.21 -0.61 2.76
CA LYS A 65 -9.67 -0.46 2.65
C LYS A 65 -10.38 -0.93 3.91
N GLU A 66 -9.97 -2.06 4.49
CA GLU A 66 -10.53 -2.56 5.75
C GLU A 66 -10.26 -1.65 6.95
N VAL A 67 -9.03 -1.18 7.12
CA VAL A 67 -8.66 -0.26 8.22
C VAL A 67 -9.44 1.05 8.08
N ASN A 68 -9.54 1.59 6.87
CA ASN A 68 -10.27 2.81 6.58
C ASN A 68 -11.77 2.63 6.88
N LEU A 69 -12.37 1.53 6.42
CA LEU A 69 -13.78 1.23 6.67
C LEU A 69 -14.07 1.12 8.16
N ARG A 70 -13.22 0.42 8.93
CA ARG A 70 -13.36 0.33 10.39
C ARG A 70 -13.24 1.70 11.05
N THR A 71 -12.34 2.53 10.56
CA THR A 71 -12.12 3.89 11.09
C THR A 71 -13.33 4.78 10.84
N CYS A 72 -13.79 4.87 9.59
CA CYS A 72 -14.95 5.68 9.23
C CYS A 72 -16.24 5.19 9.90
N ASN A 73 -16.46 3.88 9.95
CA ASN A 73 -17.60 3.31 10.66
C ASN A 73 -17.56 3.63 12.17
N LYS A 74 -16.38 3.53 12.80
CA LYS A 74 -16.23 3.92 14.22
C LYS A 74 -16.54 5.40 14.45
N ILE A 75 -16.08 6.29 13.56
CA ILE A 75 -16.42 7.72 13.62
C ILE A 75 -17.93 7.91 13.49
N MET A 76 -18.55 7.31 12.49
CA MET A 76 -19.98 7.43 12.22
C MET A 76 -20.86 6.91 13.36
N LEU A 77 -20.51 5.76 13.94
CA LEU A 77 -21.19 5.22 15.12
C LEU A 77 -21.02 6.12 16.35
N THR A 78 -19.84 6.72 16.52
CA THR A 78 -19.58 7.64 17.64
C THR A 78 -20.37 8.93 17.48
N PHE A 79 -20.45 9.46 16.25
CA PHE A 79 -21.26 10.61 15.88
C PHE A 79 -22.75 10.37 16.18
N ARG A 80 -23.31 9.24 15.72
CA ARG A 80 -24.72 8.88 15.96
C ARG A 80 -25.06 8.63 17.44
N ARG A 81 -24.06 8.34 18.27
CA ARG A 81 -24.22 8.19 19.72
C ARG A 81 -24.04 9.50 20.49
N GLU A 82 -23.82 10.61 19.77
CA GLU A 82 -23.63 11.95 20.35
C GLU A 82 -22.48 12.00 21.37
N ASN A 83 -21.49 11.11 21.24
CA ASN A 83 -20.32 11.10 22.10
C ASN A 83 -19.28 12.08 21.56
N GLU A 84 -19.51 13.36 21.79
CA GLU A 84 -18.66 14.44 21.26
C GLU A 84 -17.19 14.33 21.69
N GLY A 85 -16.94 13.91 22.94
CA GLY A 85 -15.59 13.79 23.49
C GLY A 85 -14.76 12.79 22.69
N LEU A 86 -15.28 11.58 22.50
CA LEU A 86 -14.62 10.56 21.69
C LEU A 86 -14.61 10.94 20.21
N LEU A 87 -15.69 11.55 19.70
CA LEU A 87 -15.79 11.98 18.31
C LEU A 87 -14.67 12.95 17.95
N ARG A 88 -14.42 13.99 18.77
CA ARG A 88 -13.34 14.96 18.55
C ARG A 88 -11.97 14.30 18.46
N VAL A 89 -11.69 13.30 19.31
CA VAL A 89 -10.43 12.54 19.27
C VAL A 89 -10.32 11.76 17.96
N LEU A 90 -11.37 11.00 17.59
CA LEU A 90 -11.35 10.18 16.38
C LEU A 90 -11.22 11.01 15.11
N LEU A 91 -11.92 12.14 15.02
CA LEU A 91 -11.85 13.05 13.87
C LEU A 91 -10.46 13.66 13.71
N LYS A 92 -9.83 14.06 14.82
CA LYS A 92 -8.48 14.60 14.80
C LYS A 92 -7.45 13.54 14.40
N ASP A 93 -7.51 12.35 15.00
CA ASP A 93 -6.57 11.27 14.75
C ASP A 93 -6.64 10.76 13.29
N ALA A 94 -7.83 10.74 12.71
CA ALA A 94 -8.06 10.30 11.34
C ALA A 94 -7.93 11.43 10.29
N GLU A 95 -7.69 12.67 10.72
CA GLU A 95 -7.80 13.87 9.86
C GLU A 95 -9.10 13.81 9.04
N ALA A 96 -10.22 13.79 9.76
CA ALA A 96 -11.54 13.49 9.22
C ALA A 96 -12.59 14.54 9.60
N ALA A 97 -13.67 14.55 8.83
CA ALA A 97 -14.86 15.35 9.05
C ALA A 97 -16.12 14.49 8.87
N VAL A 98 -17.19 14.91 9.55
CA VAL A 98 -18.57 14.45 9.31
C VAL A 98 -19.26 15.56 8.55
N ASP A 99 -19.81 15.23 7.39
CA ASP A 99 -20.38 16.18 6.45
C ASP A 99 -21.83 15.80 6.10
N ASP A 100 -22.69 16.81 5.98
CA ASP A 100 -23.99 16.69 5.32
C ASP A 100 -23.80 16.90 3.82
N ASN A 101 -23.87 15.81 3.06
CA ASN A 101 -23.69 15.83 1.62
C ASN A 101 -24.85 16.49 0.87
N THR A 102 -26.05 16.62 1.46
CA THR A 102 -27.16 17.36 0.82
C THR A 102 -26.84 18.85 0.78
N ASN A 103 -26.44 19.40 1.92
CA ASN A 103 -26.18 20.84 2.06
C ASN A 103 -24.71 21.23 1.78
N SER A 104 -23.82 20.24 1.62
CA SER A 104 -22.37 20.42 1.57
C SER A 104 -21.87 21.25 2.75
N GLN A 105 -22.23 20.80 3.96
CA GLN A 105 -21.87 21.45 5.20
C GLN A 105 -21.13 20.50 6.13
N VAL A 106 -20.00 20.95 6.66
CA VAL A 106 -19.27 20.25 7.71
C VAL A 106 -20.08 20.34 9.00
N ILE A 107 -20.45 19.19 9.57
CA ILE A 107 -21.14 19.08 10.86
C ILE A 107 -20.11 19.04 11.99
N ALA A 108 -19.04 18.27 11.82
CA ALA A 108 -17.98 18.11 12.82
C ALA A 108 -16.63 17.80 12.18
N GLY A 109 -15.55 18.25 12.84
CA GLY A 109 -14.19 18.07 12.32
C GLY A 109 -13.82 19.13 11.30
N GLU A 110 -12.81 18.84 10.49
CA GLU A 110 -12.32 19.79 9.48
C GLU A 110 -11.98 19.06 8.19
N MET A 111 -12.62 19.50 7.11
CA MET A 111 -12.41 18.94 5.79
C MET A 111 -11.23 19.66 5.11
N THR A 112 -10.00 19.18 5.36
CA THR A 112 -8.78 19.77 4.78
C THR A 112 -8.26 19.01 3.55
N GLY A 113 -8.39 19.58 2.36
CA GLY A 113 -7.77 19.05 1.13
C GLY A 113 -8.73 18.36 0.15
N SER A 114 -8.18 17.62 -0.81
CA SER A 114 -8.92 16.89 -1.84
C SER A 114 -9.30 15.49 -1.35
N TYR A 115 -10.56 15.10 -1.56
CA TYR A 115 -11.10 13.80 -1.18
C TYR A 115 -11.59 13.07 -2.42
N MET A 116 -11.29 11.78 -2.55
CA MET A 116 -11.75 10.95 -3.67
C MET A 116 -12.98 10.11 -3.31
N ALA A 117 -13.25 9.95 -2.02
CA ALA A 117 -14.39 9.20 -1.53
C ALA A 117 -14.84 9.71 -0.16
N ALA A 118 -16.03 9.28 0.23
CA ALA A 118 -16.54 9.42 1.59
C ALA A 118 -17.18 8.11 2.04
N TYR A 119 -17.37 7.96 3.35
CA TYR A 119 -18.06 6.79 3.91
C TYR A 119 -19.49 7.16 4.32
N SER A 120 -20.46 6.49 3.72
CA SER A 120 -21.87 6.45 4.14
C SER A 120 -22.14 5.15 4.89
N THR A 121 -23.10 5.15 5.81
CA THR A 121 -23.40 3.93 6.58
C THR A 121 -24.09 2.88 5.74
N LYS A 122 -25.00 3.29 4.85
CA LYS A 122 -25.76 2.37 4.01
C LYS A 122 -24.96 1.84 2.83
N SER A 123 -24.16 2.70 2.19
CA SER A 123 -23.45 2.36 0.96
C SER A 123 -21.98 2.01 1.16
N GLY A 124 -21.44 2.20 2.36
CA GLY A 124 -20.00 2.07 2.58
C GLY A 124 -19.25 3.24 1.92
N PHE A 125 -18.16 2.95 1.21
CA PHE A 125 -17.46 4.00 0.49
C PHE A 125 -18.21 4.42 -0.78
N VAL A 126 -18.48 5.71 -0.91
CA VAL A 126 -19.09 6.36 -2.07
C VAL A 126 -18.06 7.26 -2.75
N ALA A 127 -18.09 7.31 -4.08
CA ALA A 127 -17.16 8.11 -4.87
C ALA A 127 -17.47 9.61 -4.76
N LEU A 128 -16.45 10.42 -5.05
CA LEU A 128 -16.62 11.85 -5.31
C LEU A 128 -17.47 12.01 -6.58
N ASP A 129 -18.53 12.81 -6.50
CA ASP A 129 -19.30 13.24 -7.66
C ASP A 129 -18.58 14.46 -8.26
N GLU A 130 -17.68 14.20 -9.20
CA GLU A 130 -16.85 15.22 -9.85
C GLU A 130 -17.71 16.25 -10.57
N GLU A 131 -18.72 15.80 -11.33
CA GLU A 131 -19.60 16.69 -12.08
C GLU A 131 -20.42 17.62 -11.16
N ALA A 132 -21.01 17.09 -10.09
CA ALA A 132 -21.73 17.92 -9.13
C ALA A 132 -20.79 18.82 -8.32
N THR A 133 -19.57 18.34 -8.04
CA THR A 133 -18.55 19.13 -7.35
C THR A 133 -18.12 20.32 -8.19
N GLU A 134 -17.83 20.11 -9.48
CA GLU A 134 -17.49 21.18 -10.43
C GLU A 134 -18.64 22.17 -10.60
N ARG A 135 -19.87 21.66 -10.77
CA ARG A 135 -21.06 22.50 -10.98
C ARG A 135 -21.38 23.38 -9.78
N THR A 136 -21.15 22.89 -8.55
CA THR A 136 -21.52 23.62 -7.33
C THR A 136 -20.35 24.33 -6.66
N GLY A 137 -19.12 24.02 -7.06
CA GLY A 137 -17.90 24.47 -6.39
C GLY A 137 -17.73 23.92 -4.97
N LYS A 138 -18.56 22.96 -4.56
CA LYS A 138 -18.54 22.33 -3.24
C LYS A 138 -18.40 20.83 -3.40
N ILE A 139 -17.62 20.21 -2.54
CA ILE A 139 -17.44 18.76 -2.59
C ILE A 139 -18.78 18.04 -2.42
N LYS A 140 -19.05 17.11 -3.34
CA LYS A 140 -20.23 16.26 -3.41
C LYS A 140 -19.82 14.81 -3.60
N PHE A 141 -20.58 13.90 -3.00
CA PHE A 141 -20.39 12.46 -3.13
C PHE A 141 -21.65 11.79 -3.69
N GLU A 142 -21.47 10.62 -4.30
CA GLU A 142 -22.56 9.81 -4.87
C GLU A 142 -23.35 9.05 -3.78
N THR A 143 -23.89 9.76 -2.79
CA THR A 143 -24.67 9.16 -1.70
C THR A 143 -26.12 8.94 -2.11
N PRO A 144 -26.76 7.86 -1.64
CA PRO A 144 -28.21 7.74 -1.68
C PRO A 144 -28.89 8.93 -0.98
N HIS A 145 -30.04 9.35 -1.49
CA HIS A 145 -30.77 10.50 -0.92
C HIS A 145 -31.20 10.29 0.54
N ASP A 146 -31.38 9.03 0.96
CA ASP A 146 -31.80 8.62 2.30
C ASP A 146 -30.63 8.32 3.26
N ASP A 147 -29.37 8.58 2.88
CA ASP A 147 -28.20 8.53 3.76
C ASP A 147 -27.16 9.62 3.40
N PRO A 148 -27.52 10.91 3.55
CA PRO A 148 -26.69 12.03 3.12
C PRO A 148 -25.51 12.32 4.06
N ILE A 149 -25.48 11.73 5.25
CA ILE A 149 -24.41 11.99 6.22
C ILE A 149 -23.23 11.09 5.92
N VAL A 150 -22.07 11.71 5.69
CA VAL A 150 -20.85 11.01 5.31
C VAL A 150 -19.67 11.35 6.21
N VAL A 151 -18.69 10.46 6.25
CA VAL A 151 -17.38 10.70 6.84
C VAL A 151 -16.34 10.84 5.74
N THR A 152 -15.68 11.99 5.70
CA THR A 152 -14.50 12.23 4.85
C THR A 152 -13.27 12.10 5.74
N ALA A 153 -12.23 11.40 5.29
CA ALA A 153 -11.03 11.17 6.10
C ALA A 153 -9.78 11.26 5.24
N LYS A 154 -8.62 11.50 5.84
CA LYS A 154 -7.35 11.50 5.08
C LYS A 154 -7.16 10.25 4.24
N CYS A 155 -7.63 9.12 4.74
CA CYS A 155 -7.52 7.84 4.05
C CYS A 155 -8.41 7.71 2.81
N THR A 156 -9.43 8.57 2.66
CA THR A 156 -10.27 8.65 1.46
C THR A 156 -9.75 9.66 0.43
N LYS A 157 -8.63 10.34 0.71
CA LYS A 157 -7.92 11.21 -0.25
C LYS A 157 -7.21 10.42 -1.35
N ILE A 158 -6.83 9.18 -1.07
CA ILE A 158 -6.14 8.28 -2.01
C ILE A 158 -6.90 6.95 -1.98
N MET A 159 -8.18 6.99 -2.36
CA MET A 159 -8.93 5.76 -2.56
C MET A 159 -8.73 5.33 -4.01
N LEU A 160 -8.31 4.08 -4.20
CA LEU A 160 -8.20 3.50 -5.52
C LEU A 160 -9.57 3.01 -5.96
N GLU A 161 -9.89 3.27 -7.22
CA GLU A 161 -11.07 2.70 -7.85
C GLU A 161 -11.03 1.17 -7.82
N ASP A 162 -12.20 0.56 -7.69
CA ASP A 162 -12.33 -0.89 -7.70
C ASP A 162 -11.87 -1.48 -9.07
N SER A 163 -11.96 -0.70 -10.16
CA SER A 163 -11.43 -1.04 -11.49
C SER A 163 -9.92 -1.33 -11.48
N ILE A 164 -9.13 -0.50 -10.78
CA ILE A 164 -7.67 -0.68 -10.66
C ILE A 164 -7.37 -1.91 -9.80
N LEU A 165 -8.15 -2.13 -8.75
CA LEU A 165 -8.01 -3.29 -7.89
C LEU A 165 -8.34 -4.59 -8.65
N GLU A 166 -9.39 -4.60 -9.47
CA GLU A 166 -9.75 -5.71 -10.34
C GLU A 166 -8.67 -6.01 -11.38
N MET A 167 -8.11 -4.97 -12.01
CA MET A 167 -6.98 -5.13 -12.93
C MET A 167 -5.77 -5.76 -12.24
N ALA A 168 -5.42 -5.28 -11.03
CA ALA A 168 -4.32 -5.84 -10.26
C ALA A 168 -4.56 -7.30 -9.86
N GLN A 169 -5.81 -7.66 -9.52
CA GLN A 169 -6.19 -9.05 -9.23
C GLN A 169 -6.11 -9.94 -10.47
N THR A 170 -6.52 -9.41 -11.62
CA THR A 170 -6.42 -10.12 -12.90
C THR A 170 -4.96 -10.38 -13.28
N ILE A 171 -4.09 -9.37 -13.19
CA ILE A 171 -2.65 -9.51 -13.50
C ILE A 171 -1.96 -10.47 -12.51
N SER A 172 -2.32 -10.41 -11.24
CA SER A 172 -1.77 -11.31 -10.22
C SER A 172 -2.33 -12.73 -10.27
N GLY A 173 -3.41 -12.96 -11.02
CA GLY A 173 -4.08 -14.26 -11.10
C GLY A 173 -4.91 -14.62 -9.86
N THR A 174 -5.36 -13.62 -9.09
CA THR A 174 -6.23 -13.80 -7.91
C THR A 174 -7.68 -13.39 -8.16
N SER A 175 -8.03 -13.06 -9.40
CA SER A 175 -9.41 -12.83 -9.81
C SER A 175 -10.14 -14.17 -9.93
N ASP A 176 -11.35 -14.26 -9.40
CA ASP A 176 -12.25 -15.42 -9.60
C ASP A 176 -12.90 -15.39 -11.01
N THR A 177 -12.82 -14.25 -11.69
CA THR A 177 -13.36 -14.04 -13.04
C THR A 177 -12.29 -14.37 -14.09
N SER A 178 -12.64 -15.18 -15.08
CA SER A 178 -11.79 -15.53 -16.23
C SER A 178 -11.72 -14.39 -17.26
N ALA A 179 -11.56 -13.15 -16.80
CA ALA A 179 -11.43 -12.00 -17.68
C ALA A 179 -10.23 -12.25 -18.62
N SER A 180 -10.50 -12.16 -19.93
CA SER A 180 -9.50 -12.35 -20.97
C SER A 180 -8.39 -11.31 -20.79
N THR A 181 -7.22 -11.76 -20.32
CA THR A 181 -5.98 -11.02 -20.46
C THR A 181 -5.56 -11.08 -21.93
N GLU A 182 -6.27 -10.38 -22.82
CA GLU A 182 -5.78 -10.19 -24.18
C GLU A 182 -4.40 -9.51 -24.08
N ALA A 183 -3.38 -10.32 -24.38
CA ALA A 183 -1.96 -10.01 -24.47
C ALA A 183 -1.50 -8.82 -23.60
N TRP A 184 -1.56 -8.95 -22.27
CA TRP A 184 -0.77 -8.07 -21.40
C TRP A 184 0.71 -8.40 -21.63
N ALA A 185 1.30 -7.79 -22.65
CA ALA A 185 2.74 -7.77 -22.84
C ALA A 185 3.32 -7.01 -21.65
N VAL A 186 4.10 -7.70 -20.81
CA VAL A 186 4.81 -7.06 -19.70
C VAL A 186 5.51 -5.83 -20.26
N PRO A 187 5.15 -4.60 -19.85
CA PRO A 187 5.78 -3.42 -20.39
C PRO A 187 7.27 -3.52 -20.10
N ASN A 188 8.10 -3.00 -21.00
CA ASN A 188 9.55 -2.99 -20.80
C ASN A 188 9.89 -2.05 -19.63
N ILE A 189 9.83 -2.57 -18.41
CA ILE A 189 10.15 -1.86 -17.18
C ILE A 189 11.67 -1.81 -17.08
N ARG A 190 12.25 -0.72 -17.57
CA ARG A 190 13.64 -0.37 -17.25
C ARG A 190 13.66 0.27 -15.86
N TRP A 191 14.20 -0.45 -14.88
CA TRP A 191 14.45 0.10 -13.55
C TRP A 191 15.45 1.25 -13.64
N VAL A 192 14.94 2.48 -13.61
CA VAL A 192 15.78 3.67 -13.50
C VAL A 192 16.15 3.81 -12.02
N ASN A 193 17.30 3.23 -11.66
CA ASN A 193 17.95 3.23 -10.35
C ASN A 193 17.62 2.04 -9.42
N GLY A 194 18.41 0.95 -9.53
CA GLY A 194 18.60 0.02 -8.41
C GLY A 194 19.04 -1.39 -8.78
N VAL A 195 20.34 -1.65 -8.66
CA VAL A 195 21.07 -2.94 -8.77
C VAL A 195 21.45 -3.38 -10.20
N ARG A 196 22.74 -3.25 -10.52
CA ARG A 196 23.37 -3.91 -11.69
C ARG A 196 23.27 -5.43 -11.53
N GLN A 197 22.70 -6.12 -12.51
CA GLN A 197 23.02 -7.52 -12.73
C GLN A 197 24.46 -7.57 -13.28
N ASN A 198 25.41 -7.93 -12.43
CA ASN A 198 26.70 -8.40 -12.91
C ASN A 198 26.45 -9.77 -13.56
N TYR A 199 26.34 -9.79 -14.88
CA TYR A 199 26.50 -11.03 -15.64
C TYR A 199 27.96 -11.46 -15.47
N LEU A 200 28.17 -12.53 -14.71
CA LEU A 200 29.43 -13.25 -14.69
C LEU A 200 29.61 -13.95 -16.05
N GLY A 201 30.66 -13.52 -16.76
CA GLY A 201 31.58 -14.37 -17.53
C GLY A 201 30.99 -15.39 -18.49
N GLY A 202 31.09 -15.10 -19.78
CA GLY A 202 30.95 -16.06 -20.87
C GLY A 202 31.52 -15.47 -22.15
N GLU A 203 32.84 -15.22 -22.17
CA GLU A 203 33.58 -14.95 -23.40
C GLU A 203 33.51 -16.17 -24.32
N THR A 204 33.06 -15.98 -25.56
CA THR A 204 33.68 -16.61 -26.73
C THR A 204 33.56 -15.64 -27.90
N LEU A 205 34.67 -14.94 -28.16
CA LEU A 205 34.98 -14.33 -29.45
C LEU A 205 35.06 -15.46 -30.50
N HIS A 206 34.24 -15.40 -31.54
CA HIS A 206 34.56 -16.04 -32.81
C HIS A 206 35.01 -14.94 -33.77
N HIS A 207 36.31 -14.99 -34.08
CA HIS A 207 36.94 -14.22 -35.14
C HIS A 207 36.49 -14.74 -36.51
N ASP A 208 36.25 -13.80 -37.41
CA ASP A 208 35.99 -14.00 -38.83
C ASP A 208 37.05 -14.88 -39.52
N ASN A 209 36.58 -15.64 -40.52
CA ASN A 209 37.14 -15.67 -41.86
C ASN A 209 36.04 -16.03 -42.86
#